data_AF-A0A519M4L3-F1
#
_entry.id   AF-A0A519M4L3-F1
#
_cell.length_a   1.000
_cell.length_b   1.000
_cell.length_c   1.000
_cell.angle_alpha   90.00
_cell.angle_beta   90.00
_cell.angle_gamma   90.00
#
_symmetry.space_group_name_H-M   'P 1'
#
loop_
_entity.id
_entity.type
_entity.pdbx_description
1 polymer ?
#
loop_
_entity_poly.entity_id
_entity_poly.type
_entity_poly.pdbx_seq_one_letter_code
_entity_poly.pdbx_strand_id
1 'polypeptide(L)'
;MPLSPSSFAILGAGLMGRLLAVQLARQGHRVDIYDAGSPAAEGSAATVAAAMLAPLAESAITEPGVVRMGHHALTRWPQLLAPLAEPVFFQQAGTLIVWHRQDAAEAQRLTRQLETNQRTVPELPSLQKLDATGLAQA
;
A
#
# COMPACT_ATOMS: atom_id res chain seq x y z
N MET A 1 -14.89 8.18 -21.11
CA MET A 1 -14.69 9.27 -22.10
C MET A 1 -13.29 9.79 -21.88
N PRO A 2 -12.37 9.75 -22.85
CA PRO A 2 -11.05 10.38 -22.67
C PRO A 2 -11.26 11.89 -22.47
N LEU A 3 -10.59 12.46 -21.47
CA LEU A 3 -10.59 13.90 -21.25
C LEU A 3 -9.95 14.58 -22.46
N SER A 4 -10.47 15.73 -22.89
CA SER A 4 -9.78 16.56 -23.89
C SER A 4 -8.36 16.89 -23.38
N PRO A 5 -7.35 16.97 -24.26
CA PRO A 5 -5.98 17.27 -23.85
C PRO A 5 -5.95 18.52 -22.98
N SER A 6 -5.62 18.33 -21.71
CA SER A 6 -5.61 19.35 -20.67
C SER A 6 -4.19 19.47 -20.10
N SER A 7 -3.86 20.65 -19.56
CA SER A 7 -2.58 20.88 -18.88
C SER A 7 -2.79 20.80 -17.37
N PHE A 8 -1.95 20.04 -16.67
CA PHE A 8 -2.00 19.88 -15.22
C PHE A 8 -0.71 20.40 -14.59
N ALA A 9 -0.84 21.11 -13.47
CA ALA A 9 0.27 21.45 -12.60
C ALA A 9 0.16 20.62 -11.31
N ILE A 10 1.21 19.88 -10.96
CA ILE A 10 1.29 19.06 -9.75
C ILE A 10 2.30 19.69 -8.80
N LEU A 11 1.88 19.98 -7.57
CA LEU A 11 2.73 20.48 -6.49
C LEU A 11 3.08 19.31 -5.56
N GLY A 12 4.35 18.90 -5.58
CA GLY A 12 4.89 17.74 -4.90
C GLY A 12 5.23 16.59 -5.85
N ALA A 13 6.51 16.24 -5.92
CA ALA A 13 7.11 15.09 -6.59
C ALA A 13 7.51 13.97 -5.61
N GLY A 14 6.71 13.78 -4.55
CA GLY A 14 6.71 12.51 -3.80
C GLY A 14 6.09 11.36 -4.61
N LEU A 15 5.98 10.17 -3.99
CA LEU A 15 5.43 8.97 -4.65
C LEU A 15 4.08 9.23 -5.35
N MET A 16 3.13 9.84 -4.63
CA MET A 16 1.79 10.13 -5.17
C MET A 16 1.82 11.09 -6.37
N GLY A 17 2.57 12.19 -6.26
CA GLY A 17 2.66 13.18 -7.33
C GLY A 17 3.33 12.63 -8.59
N ARG A 18 4.38 11.82 -8.44
CA ARG A 18 5.03 11.13 -9.56
C ARG A 18 4.13 10.09 -10.22
N LEU A 19 3.42 9.27 -9.44
CA LEU A 19 2.48 8.31 -9.98
C LEU A 19 1.34 9.02 -10.74
N LEU A 20 0.79 10.10 -10.18
CA LEU A 20 -0.23 10.90 -10.85
C LEU A 20 0.29 11.51 -12.16
N ALA A 21 1.49 12.11 -12.14
CA ALA A 21 2.12 12.68 -13.33
C ALA A 21 2.29 11.64 -14.44
N VAL A 22 2.79 10.44 -14.11
CA VAL A 22 2.95 9.35 -15.06
C VAL A 22 1.60 8.91 -15.64
N GLN A 23 0.57 8.77 -14.81
CA GLN A 23 -0.76 8.35 -15.28
C GLN A 23 -1.41 9.40 -16.20
N LEU A 24 -1.30 10.69 -15.87
CA LEU A 24 -1.82 11.77 -16.70
C LEU A 24 -1.04 11.90 -18.02
N ALA A 25 0.29 11.83 -17.97
CA ALA A 25 1.13 11.87 -19.17
C ALA A 25 0.83 10.71 -20.13
N ARG A 26 0.61 9.49 -19.61
CA ARG A 26 0.20 8.31 -20.41
C ARG A 26 -1.17 8.48 -21.08
N GLN A 27 -2.03 9.33 -20.55
CA GLN A 27 -3.32 9.68 -21.15
C GLN A 27 -3.21 10.81 -22.20
N GLY A 28 -1.99 11.28 -22.50
CA GLY A 28 -1.74 12.34 -23.49
C GLY A 28 -1.90 13.76 -22.94
N HIS A 29 -1.92 13.93 -21.62
CA HIS A 29 -2.00 15.24 -20.99
C HIS A 29 -0.62 15.88 -20.83
N ARG A 30 -0.58 17.22 -20.88
CA ARG A 30 0.62 17.99 -20.53
C ARG A 30 0.69 18.10 -19.00
N VAL A 31 1.82 17.74 -18.40
CA VAL A 31 2.00 17.77 -16.94
C VAL A 31 3.27 18.53 -16.61
N ASP A 32 3.13 19.57 -15.79
CA ASP A 32 4.24 20.24 -15.14
C ASP A 32 4.24 19.80 -13.66
N ILE A 33 5.38 19.31 -13.16
CA ILE A 33 5.53 18.90 -11.75
C ILE A 33 6.56 19.80 -11.07
N TYR A 34 6.20 20.31 -9.90
CA TYR A 34 7.02 21.19 -9.09
C TYR A 34 7.24 20.55 -7.73
N ASP A 35 8.48 20.53 -7.25
CA ASP A 35 8.83 20.10 -5.90
C ASP A 35 9.87 21.07 -5.32
N ALA A 36 9.88 21.23 -4.00
CA ALA A 36 10.87 22.04 -3.31
C ALA A 36 12.23 21.31 -3.20
N GLY A 37 12.22 19.98 -3.25
CA GLY A 37 13.38 19.11 -3.22
C GLY A 37 13.94 18.79 -4.61
N SER A 38 15.02 18.02 -4.61
CA SER A 38 15.69 17.61 -5.84
C SER A 38 14.90 16.50 -6.58
N PRO A 39 15.14 16.30 -7.90
CA PRO A 39 14.60 15.18 -8.64
C PRO A 39 14.92 13.79 -8.06
N ALA A 40 15.97 13.66 -7.26
CA ALA A 40 16.33 12.41 -6.58
C ALA A 40 15.47 12.14 -5.32
N ALA A 41 14.64 13.09 -4.91
CA ALA A 41 13.60 12.93 -3.89
C ALA A 41 14.12 12.45 -2.51
N GLU A 42 15.33 12.88 -2.12
CA GLU A 42 16.00 12.46 -0.89
C GLU A 42 15.21 12.82 0.38
N GLY A 43 14.43 13.91 0.33
CA GLY A 43 13.55 14.34 1.42
C GLY A 43 12.14 13.72 1.40
N SER A 44 11.86 12.80 0.47
CA SER A 44 10.52 12.23 0.32
C SER A 44 10.23 11.19 1.41
N ALA A 45 8.97 11.13 1.87
CA ALA A 45 8.48 10.10 2.79
C ALA A 45 8.76 8.66 2.28
N ALA A 46 8.89 8.47 0.96
CA ALA A 46 9.23 7.17 0.38
C ALA A 46 10.61 6.64 0.84
N THR A 47 11.56 7.52 1.15
CA THR A 47 12.92 7.14 1.56
C THR A 47 13.01 6.59 2.98
N VAL A 48 12.02 6.91 3.83
CA VAL A 48 11.93 6.48 5.23
C VAL A 48 10.82 5.46 5.48
N ALA A 49 9.96 5.22 4.49
CA ALA A 49 8.87 4.27 4.60
C ALA A 49 9.39 2.82 4.57
N ALA A 50 8.82 1.96 5.41
CA ALA A 50 9.08 0.51 5.37
C ALA A 50 8.51 -0.17 4.11
N ALA A 51 7.65 0.54 3.35
CA ALA A 51 7.04 0.09 2.09
C ALA A 51 6.25 -1.24 2.16
N MET A 52 5.74 -1.59 3.35
CA MET A 52 4.85 -2.73 3.51
C MET A 52 3.45 -2.44 2.94
N LEU A 53 2.81 -3.46 2.40
CA LEU A 53 1.44 -3.41 1.90
C LEU A 53 0.63 -4.48 2.64
N ALA A 54 0.06 -4.13 3.80
CA ALA A 54 -0.58 -5.10 4.69
C ALA A 54 -2.00 -4.67 5.10
N PRO A 55 -2.98 -4.67 4.18
CA PRO A 55 -4.29 -4.03 4.41
C PRO A 55 -5.03 -4.55 5.64
N LEU A 56 -4.97 -5.86 5.93
CA LEU A 56 -5.59 -6.41 7.13
C LEU A 56 -4.89 -5.92 8.40
N ALA A 57 -3.56 -5.94 8.46
CA ALA A 57 -2.81 -5.46 9.63
C ALA A 57 -3.02 -3.94 9.84
N GLU A 58 -2.98 -3.16 8.76
CA GLU A 58 -3.21 -1.71 8.76
C GLU A 58 -4.63 -1.34 9.23
N SER A 59 -5.61 -2.21 9.02
CA SER A 59 -6.99 -2.00 9.49
C SER A 59 -7.08 -1.78 11.00
N ALA A 60 -6.10 -2.24 11.78
CA ALA A 60 -6.05 -2.02 13.22
C ALA A 60 -6.07 -0.54 13.62
N ILE A 61 -5.65 0.37 12.73
CA ILE A 61 -5.56 1.81 13.01
C ILE A 61 -6.14 2.70 11.90
N THR A 62 -6.79 2.11 10.90
CA THR A 62 -7.13 2.78 9.64
C THR A 62 -8.60 2.58 9.29
N GLU A 63 -9.26 3.59 8.72
CA GLU A 63 -10.69 3.48 8.39
C GLU A 63 -10.96 2.47 7.26
N PRO A 64 -12.15 1.81 7.26
CA PRO A 64 -12.50 0.79 6.26
C PRO A 64 -12.36 1.23 4.80
N GLY A 65 -12.57 2.51 4.51
CA GLY A 65 -12.41 3.06 3.14
C GLY A 65 -10.96 2.97 2.65
N VAL A 66 -10.00 3.33 3.51
CA VAL A 66 -8.57 3.28 3.18
C VAL A 66 -8.09 1.82 3.11
N VAL A 67 -8.58 0.95 3.99
CA VAL A 67 -8.29 -0.49 3.93
C VAL A 67 -8.75 -1.12 2.61
N ARG A 68 -9.96 -0.79 2.15
CA ARG A 68 -10.46 -1.23 0.83
C ARG A 68 -9.58 -0.74 -0.31
N MET A 69 -9.11 0.50 -0.25
CA MET A 69 -8.16 1.02 -1.25
C MET A 69 -6.82 0.28 -1.20
N GLY A 70 -6.30 -0.03 -0.01
CA GLY A 70 -5.10 -0.84 0.17
C GLY A 70 -5.25 -2.23 -0.44
N HIS A 71 -6.36 -2.92 -0.17
CA HIS A 71 -6.67 -4.21 -0.78
C HIS A 71 -6.77 -4.13 -2.31
N HIS A 72 -7.49 -3.12 -2.83
CA HIS A 72 -7.55 -2.87 -4.27
C HIS A 72 -6.15 -2.65 -4.87
N ALA A 73 -5.29 -1.88 -4.20
CA ALA A 73 -3.96 -1.54 -4.66
C ALA A 73 -3.04 -2.76 -4.83
N LEU A 74 -3.24 -3.84 -4.06
CA LEU A 74 -2.43 -5.07 -4.17
C LEU A 74 -2.40 -5.65 -5.59
N THR A 75 -3.51 -5.57 -6.33
CA THR A 75 -3.57 -6.04 -7.72
C THR A 75 -3.08 -5.00 -8.73
N ARG A 76 -3.10 -3.72 -8.34
CA ARG A 76 -2.69 -2.58 -9.17
C ARG A 76 -1.19 -2.37 -9.16
N TRP A 77 -0.51 -2.66 -8.05
CA TRP A 77 0.95 -2.51 -7.95
C TRP A 77 1.71 -3.25 -9.05
N PRO A 78 1.47 -4.55 -9.32
CA PRO A 78 2.12 -5.23 -10.45
C PRO A 78 1.92 -4.52 -11.80
N GLN A 79 0.72 -3.99 -12.04
CA GLN A 79 0.36 -3.30 -13.28
C GLN A 79 1.05 -1.93 -13.39
N LEU A 80 1.23 -1.23 -12.27
CA LEU A 80 1.94 0.04 -12.20
C LEU A 80 3.45 -0.14 -12.42
N LEU A 81 4.01 -1.22 -11.87
CA LEU A 81 5.44 -1.50 -11.90
C LEU A 81 5.89 -2.11 -13.23
N ALA A 82 5.09 -2.98 -13.86
CA ALA A 82 5.45 -3.67 -15.11
C ALA A 82 6.00 -2.78 -16.24
N PRO A 83 5.46 -1.57 -16.51
CA PRO A 83 5.98 -0.69 -17.56
C PRO A 83 7.15 0.21 -17.13
N LEU A 84 7.65 0.11 -15.90
CA LEU A 84 8.81 0.89 -15.46
C LEU A 84 10.08 0.29 -16.05
N ALA A 85 11.00 1.16 -16.48
CA ALA A 85 12.26 0.73 -17.09
C ALA A 85 13.17 0.03 -16.06
N GLU A 86 13.19 0.55 -14.83
CA GLU A 86 13.96 -0.02 -13.73
C GLU A 86 13.09 -0.98 -12.92
N PRO A 87 13.61 -2.17 -12.56
CA PRO A 87 12.88 -3.12 -11.74
C PRO A 87 12.69 -2.55 -10.32
N VAL A 88 11.46 -2.69 -9.81
CA VAL A 88 11.13 -2.33 -8.43
C VAL A 88 10.84 -3.62 -7.67
N PHE A 89 11.48 -3.78 -6.51
CA PHE A 89 11.20 -4.91 -5.64
C PHE A 89 9.73 -4.89 -5.20
N PHE A 90 9.03 -5.99 -5.47
CA PHE A 90 7.64 -6.18 -5.08
C PHE A 90 7.39 -7.67 -4.84
N GLN A 91 6.68 -7.98 -3.77
CA GLN A 91 6.37 -9.35 -3.35
C GLN A 91 5.00 -9.40 -2.67
N GLN A 92 4.36 -10.58 -2.69
CA GLN A 92 3.04 -10.82 -2.09
C GLN A 92 3.02 -12.15 -1.31
N ALA A 93 4.01 -12.38 -0.45
CA ALA A 93 4.09 -13.55 0.44
C ALA A 93 3.22 -13.41 1.71
N GLY A 94 2.34 -12.41 1.78
CA GLY A 94 1.48 -12.16 2.93
C GLY A 94 2.15 -11.37 4.04
N THR A 95 1.54 -11.41 5.23
CA THR A 95 1.99 -10.69 6.43
C THR A 95 1.88 -11.60 7.63
N LEU A 96 2.98 -11.72 8.39
CA LEU A 96 3.01 -12.45 9.64
C LEU A 96 3.04 -11.46 10.81
N ILE A 97 2.07 -11.60 11.73
CA ILE A 97 2.04 -10.82 12.97
C ILE A 97 2.54 -11.74 14.08
N VAL A 98 3.63 -11.35 14.75
CA VAL A 98 4.27 -12.09 15.84
C VAL A 98 4.28 -11.28 17.13
N TRP A 99 4.31 -11.96 18.27
CA TRP A 99 4.35 -11.33 19.59
C TRP A 99 5.12 -12.19 20.58
N HIS A 100 5.65 -11.59 21.65
CA HIS A 100 6.27 -12.35 22.74
C HIS A 100 5.19 -12.92 23.66
N ARG A 101 5.52 -13.98 24.42
CA ARG A 101 4.56 -14.63 25.33
C ARG A 101 3.92 -13.67 26.34
N GLN A 102 4.64 -12.60 26.70
CA GLN A 102 4.21 -11.59 27.66
C GLN A 102 3.07 -10.73 27.11
N ASP A 103 3.00 -10.54 25.78
CA ASP A 103 2.03 -9.68 25.10
C ASP A 103 0.76 -10.45 24.67
N ALA A 104 0.48 -11.59 25.30
CA ALA A 104 -0.61 -12.48 24.89
C ALA A 104 -1.99 -11.79 24.99
N ALA A 105 -2.19 -10.90 25.98
CA ALA A 105 -3.44 -10.17 26.14
C ALA A 105 -3.66 -9.17 24.99
N GLU A 106 -2.60 -8.45 24.61
CA GLU A 106 -2.56 -7.51 23.49
C GLU A 106 -2.79 -8.22 22.16
N ALA A 107 -2.15 -9.37 21.96
CA ALA A 107 -2.35 -10.20 20.77
C ALA A 107 -3.81 -10.68 20.65
N GLN A 108 -4.45 -11.07 21.76
CA GLN A 108 -5.87 -11.43 21.77
C GLN A 108 -6.76 -10.22 21.46
N ARG A 109 -6.42 -9.02 21.97
CA ARG A 109 -7.15 -7.79 21.67
C ARG A 109 -7.05 -7.44 20.19
N LEU A 110 -5.84 -7.47 19.63
CA LEU A 110 -5.59 -7.23 18.22
C LEU A 110 -6.33 -8.25 17.34
N THR A 111 -6.27 -9.54 17.69
CA THR A 111 -7.00 -10.61 16.99
C THR A 111 -8.49 -10.28 16.85
N ARG A 112 -9.17 -9.95 17.96
CA ARG A 112 -10.61 -9.59 17.94
C ARG A 112 -10.89 -8.33 17.12
N GLN A 113 -9.97 -7.36 17.15
CA GLN A 113 -10.08 -6.14 16.35
C GLN A 113 -10.00 -6.45 14.85
N LEU A 114 -9.01 -7.25 14.44
CA LEU A 114 -8.83 -7.67 13.05
C LEU A 114 -10.03 -8.50 12.54
N GLU A 115 -10.53 -9.44 13.34
CA GLU A 115 -11.75 -10.21 13.03
C GLU A 115 -12.98 -9.31 12.87
N THR A 116 -13.07 -8.23 13.65
CA THR A 116 -14.16 -7.25 13.52
C THR A 116 -14.02 -6.43 12.25
N ASN A 117 -12.82 -5.93 11.96
CA ASN A 117 -12.54 -5.17 10.75
C ASN A 117 -12.78 -6.01 9.48
N GLN A 118 -12.42 -7.29 9.51
CA GLN A 118 -12.67 -8.20 8.40
C GLN A 118 -14.18 -8.37 8.14
N ARG A 119 -15.03 -8.39 9.19
CA ARG A 119 -16.49 -8.39 9.01
C ARG A 119 -17.02 -7.10 8.37
N THR A 120 -16.35 -5.97 8.60
CA THR A 120 -16.67 -4.67 8.00
C THR A 120 -16.13 -4.52 6.56
N VAL A 121 -15.05 -5.24 6.24
CA VAL A 121 -14.38 -5.26 4.94
C VAL A 121 -14.23 -6.72 4.49
N PRO A 122 -15.33 -7.36 4.01
CA PRO A 122 -15.36 -8.79 3.71
C PRO A 122 -14.44 -9.18 2.54
N GLU A 123 -13.93 -8.21 1.79
CA GLU A 123 -12.95 -8.42 0.72
C GLU A 123 -11.57 -8.85 1.25
N LEU A 124 -11.26 -8.62 2.53
CA LEU A 124 -9.98 -9.02 3.12
C LEU A 124 -9.92 -10.53 3.38
N PRO A 125 -8.72 -11.14 3.23
CA PRO A 125 -8.52 -12.53 3.59
C PRO A 125 -8.74 -12.77 5.09
N SER A 126 -9.14 -13.98 5.43
CA SER A 126 -9.31 -14.39 6.82
C SER A 126 -8.00 -14.45 7.56
N LEU A 127 -7.99 -13.89 8.77
CA LEU A 127 -6.89 -14.07 9.71
C LEU A 127 -6.70 -15.57 9.98
N GLN A 128 -5.48 -16.05 9.83
CA GLN A 128 -5.11 -17.42 10.17
C GLN A 128 -4.23 -17.40 11.42
N LYS A 129 -4.65 -18.14 12.46
CA LYS A 129 -3.77 -18.44 13.59
C LYS A 129 -2.83 -19.57 13.19
N LEU A 130 -1.53 -19.32 13.32
CA LEU A 130 -0.49 -20.29 13.03
C LEU A 130 0.18 -20.75 14.32
N ASP A 131 0.38 -22.06 14.44
CA ASP A 131 1.32 -22.64 15.41
C ASP A 131 2.69 -22.88 14.73
N ALA A 132 3.63 -23.51 15.44
CA ALA A 132 4.96 -23.78 14.91
C ALA A 132 4.94 -24.64 13.62
N THR A 133 4.01 -25.60 13.54
CA THR A 133 3.85 -26.47 12.38
C THR A 133 3.29 -25.68 11.20
N GLY A 134 2.26 -24.88 11.44
CA GLY A 134 1.65 -24.03 10.42
C GLY A 134 2.61 -22.97 9.88
N LEU A 135 3.47 -22.41 10.73
CA LEU A 135 4.49 -21.45 10.30
C LEU A 135 5.56 -22.10 9.40
N ALA A 136 5.96 -23.35 9.67
CA ALA A 136 6.93 -24.06 8.86
C ALA A 136 6.42 -24.44 7.45
N GLN A 137 5.11 -24.36 7.23
CA GLN A 137 4.43 -24.68 5.97
C GLN A 137 3.98 -23.43 5.19
N ALA A 138 4.11 -22.25 5.79
CA ALA A 138 3.68 -20.96 5.25
C ALA A 138 4.72 -20.32 4.33
#